data_AF-A0A1C6AK12-F1
#
_entry.id   AF-A0A1C6AK12-F1
#
_cell.length_a   1.000
_cell.length_b   1.000
_cell.length_c   1.000
_cell.angle_alpha   90.00
_cell.angle_beta   90.00
_cell.angle_gamma   90.00
#
_symmetry.space_group_name_H-M   'P 1'
#
loop_
_entity.id
_entity.type
_entity.pdbx_description
1 polymer ?
#
loop_
_entity_poly.entity_id
_entity_poly.type
_entity_poly.pdbx_seq_one_letter_code
_entity_poly.pdbx_strand_id
1 'polypeptide(L)' 'MELLLTIGMIIGAYILCHLDEWRSDNRMTPPGYEHDYNKANYDLVTKGKQYYYQQHLQGKYDKKIDDKNKH' A
#
# COMPACT_ATOMS: atom_id res chain seq x y z
N MET A 1 -30.41 -12.01 17.84
CA MET A 1 -29.22 -11.24 18.24
C MET A 1 -27.94 -11.82 17.65
N GLU A 2 -27.76 -13.14 17.62
CA GLU A 2 -26.55 -13.79 17.09
C GLU A 2 -26.30 -13.53 15.59
N LEU A 3 -27.35 -13.55 14.75
CA LEU A 3 -27.19 -13.27 13.31
C LEU A 3 -26.62 -11.88 13.02
N LEU A 4 -27.11 -10.85 13.73
CA LEU A 4 -26.64 -9.47 13.56
C LEU A 4 -25.19 -9.30 14.04
N LEU A 5 -24.82 -9.97 15.13
CA LEU A 5 -23.45 -9.99 15.63
C LEU A 5 -22.51 -10.68 14.63
N THR A 6 -22.90 -11.82 14.07
CA THR A 6 -22.12 -12.54 13.05
C THR A 6 -21.91 -11.70 11.80
N ILE A 7 -22.98 -11.05 11.30
CA ILE A 7 -22.88 -10.13 10.16
C ILE A 7 -21.90 -8.99 10.48
N GLY A 8 -22.01 -8.39 11.66
CA GLY A 8 -21.09 -7.35 12.12
C GLY A 8 -19.62 -7.79 12.15
N MET A 9 -19.35 -9.01 12.65
CA MET A 9 -17.99 -9.57 12.68
C MET A 9 -17.43 -9.84 11.27
N ILE A 10 -18.24 -10.35 10.35
CA ILE A 10 -17.80 -10.58 8.95
C ILE A 10 -17.45 -9.26 8.28
N ILE A 11 -18.29 -8.23 8.44
CA ILE A 11 -18.03 -6.89 7.89
C ILE A 11 -16.77 -6.30 8.51
N GLY A 12 -16.62 -6.39 9.84
CA GLY A 12 -15.44 -5.90 10.54
C GLY A 12 -14.15 -6.58 10.08
N ALA A 13 -14.16 -7.92 9.96
CA ALA A 13 -13.03 -8.67 9.44
C ALA A 13 -12.70 -8.29 7.99
N TYR A 14 -13.71 -8.14 7.14
CA TYR A 14 -13.52 -7.70 5.76
C TYR A 14 -12.83 -6.34 5.68
N ILE A 15 -13.30 -5.36 6.46
CA ILE A 15 -12.70 -4.02 6.52
C ILE A 15 -11.24 -4.10 6.99
N LEU A 16 -10.96 -4.85 8.06
CA LEU A 16 -9.60 -4.97 8.59
C LEU A 16 -8.64 -5.62 7.59
N CYS A 17 -9.10 -6.61 6.82
CA CYS A 17 -8.29 -7.27 5.80
C CYS A 17 -7.95 -6.37 4.59
N HIS A 18 -8.79 -5.37 4.28
CA HIS A 18 -8.61 -4.51 3.09
C HIS A 18 -8.17 -3.08 3.45
N LEU A 19 -8.07 -2.73 4.74
CA LEU A 19 -7.72 -1.39 5.18
C LEU A 19 -6.36 -0.93 4.66
N ASP A 20 -5.35 -1.79 4.70
CA ASP A 20 -3.99 -1.47 4.22
C ASP A 20 -3.97 -1.26 2.71
N GLU A 21 -4.72 -2.07 1.96
CA GLU A 21 -4.91 -1.91 0.51
C GLU A 21 -5.55 -0.56 0.21
N TRP A 22 -6.69 -0.24 0.83
CA TRP A 22 -7.38 1.03 0.60
C TRP A 22 -6.52 2.25 0.95
N ARG A 23 -5.75 2.17 2.04
CA ARG A 23 -4.82 3.25 2.41
C ARG A 23 -3.67 3.36 1.40
N SER A 24 -3.17 2.23 0.90
CA SER A 24 -2.11 2.18 -0.10
C SER A 24 -2.58 2.79 -1.43
N ASP A 25 -3.80 2.46 -1.88
CA ASP A 25 -4.36 2.95 -3.14
C ASP A 25 -4.60 4.46 -3.13
N ASN A 26 -4.92 5.02 -1.95
CA ASN A 26 -5.10 6.46 -1.76
C ASN A 26 -3.78 7.21 -1.46
N ARG A 27 -2.66 6.51 -1.37
CA ARG A 27 -1.37 7.12 -1.07
C ARG A 27 -0.79 7.74 -2.33
N MET A 28 -0.43 9.02 -2.24
CA MET A 28 0.33 9.72 -3.26
C MET A 28 1.79 9.84 -2.86
N THR A 29 2.69 9.68 -3.83
CA THR A 29 4.11 9.97 -3.65
C THR A 29 4.30 11.47 -3.37
N PRO A 30 5.12 11.86 -2.39
CA PRO A 30 5.36 13.27 -2.09
C PRO A 30 6.00 14.03 -3.27
N PRO A 31 5.83 15.35 -3.35
CA PRO A 31 6.50 16.17 -4.37
C PRO A 31 8.02 16.01 -4.35
N GLY A 32 8.64 15.92 -5.53
CA GLY A 32 10.08 15.71 -5.68
C GLY A 32 10.54 14.26 -5.54
N TYR A 33 9.60 13.33 -5.39
CA TYR A 33 9.85 11.88 -5.40
C TYR A 33 9.03 11.22 -6.53
N GLU A 34 9.57 10.15 -7.08
CA GLU A 34 8.88 9.21 -7.98
C GLU A 34 8.66 7.88 -7.26
N HIS A 35 7.68 7.11 -7.71
CA HIS A 35 7.48 5.75 -7.20
C HIS A 35 8.50 4.80 -7.86
N ASP A 36 9.29 4.09 -7.05
CA ASP A 36 10.23 3.06 -7.51
C ASP A 36 9.48 1.75 -7.81
N TYR A 37 8.95 1.67 -9.04
CA TYR A 37 8.21 0.51 -9.53
C TYR A 37 9.07 -0.76 -9.57
N ASN A 38 10.38 -0.67 -9.74
CA ASN A 38 11.25 -1.85 -9.79
C ASN A 38 11.32 -2.53 -8.43
N LYS A 39 11.59 -1.73 -7.39
CA LYS A 39 11.63 -2.22 -6.02
C LYS A 39 10.25 -2.68 -5.54
N ALA A 40 9.21 -1.90 -5.85
CA ALA A 40 7.82 -2.25 -5.54
C ALA A 40 7.41 -3.60 -6.15
N ASN A 41 7.68 -3.81 -7.45
CA ASN A 41 7.34 -5.06 -8.14
C ASN A 41 8.15 -6.24 -7.60
N TYR A 42 9.45 -6.03 -7.31
CA TYR A 42 10.28 -7.08 -6.72
C TYR A 42 9.73 -7.54 -5.36
N ASP A 43 9.43 -6.60 -4.45
CA ASP A 43 8.87 -6.93 -3.14
C ASP A 43 7.45 -7.53 -3.27
N LEU A 44 6.64 -7.05 -4.22
CA LEU A 44 5.31 -7.61 -4.49
C LEU A 44 5.39 -9.08 -4.92
N VAL A 45 6.32 -9.42 -5.82
CA VAL A 45 6.49 -10.79 -6.34
C VAL A 45 7.11 -11.70 -5.29
N THR A 46 8.07 -11.22 -4.51
CA THR A 46 8.84 -12.06 -3.58
C THR A 46 8.23 -12.18 -2.19
N LYS A 47 7.52 -11.15 -1.71
CA LYS A 47 6.98 -11.06 -0.34
C LYS A 47 5.46 -10.91 -0.29
N GLY A 48 4.82 -10.66 -1.43
CA GLY A 48 3.38 -10.58 -1.56
C GLY A 48 2.77 -9.21 -1.27
N LYS A 49 1.46 -9.12 -1.51
CA LYS A 49 0.67 -7.88 -1.44
C LYS A 49 0.68 -7.20 -0.07
N GLN A 50 0.51 -7.98 1.00
CA GLN A 50 0.43 -7.39 2.34
C GLN A 50 1.74 -6.72 2.76
N TYR A 51 2.87 -7.33 2.45
CA TYR A 51 4.18 -6.71 2.66
C TYR A 51 4.32 -5.45 1.81
N TYR A 52 3.93 -5.52 0.52
CA TYR A 52 3.95 -4.37 -0.37
C TYR A 52 3.14 -3.19 0.19
N TYR A 53 1.88 -3.38 0.61
CA TYR A 53 1.05 -2.31 1.14
C TYR A 53 1.69 -1.64 2.37
N GLN A 54 2.23 -2.43 3.30
CA GLN A 54 2.90 -1.90 4.50
C GLN A 54 4.13 -1.05 4.15
N GLN A 55 4.97 -1.50 3.23
CA GLN A 55 6.14 -0.74 2.78
C GLN A 55 5.75 0.51 1.98
N HIS A 56 4.71 0.40 1.15
CA HIS A 56 4.19 1.52 0.37
C HIS A 56 3.67 2.61 1.30
N LEU A 57 2.86 2.26 2.30
CA LEU A 57 2.38 3.19 3.33
C LEU A 57 3.49 3.91 4.10
N GLN A 58 4.65 3.26 4.25
CA GLN A 58 5.84 3.84 4.89
C GLN A 58 6.71 4.68 3.93
N GLY A 59 6.33 4.80 2.66
CA GLY A 59 7.08 5.54 1.64
C GLY A 59 8.41 4.90 1.24
N LYS A 60 8.58 3.59 1.45
CA LYS A 60 9.82 2.87 1.16
C LYS A 60 10.11 2.70 -0.33
N TYR A 61 9.14 3.02 -1.17
CA TYR A 61 9.24 3.07 -2.62
C TYR A 61 9.29 4.50 -3.15
N ASP A 62 9.35 5.53 -2.30
CA ASP A 62 9.54 6.89 -2.77
C ASP A 62 11.02 7.12 -3.06
N LYS A 63 11.35 7.33 -4.32
CA LYS A 63 12.71 7.60 -4.79
C LYS A 63 12.82 9.07 -5.16
N LYS A 64 13.81 9.77 -4.61
CA LYS A 64 14.02 11.18 -4.91
C LYS A 64 14.34 11.34 -6.40
N ILE A 65 13.64 12.26 -7.06
CA ILE A 65 13.94 12.61 -8.45
C ILE A 65 15.29 13.31 -8.45
N ASP A 66 16.28 12.75 -9.15
CA ASP A 66 17.59 13.39 -9.31
C ASP A 66 17.48 14.42 -10.43
N ASP A 67 17.56 15.72 -10.09
CA ASP A 67 17.45 16.84 -11.05
C ASP A 67 18.56 16.81 -12.13
N LYS A 68 19.55 15.92 -12.02
CA LYS A 68 20.68 15.78 -12.95
C LYS A 68 20.31 15.25 -14.34
N ASN A 69 19.08 14.75 -14.54
CA ASN A 69 18.62 14.17 -15.81
C ASN A 69 17.48 14.95 -16.48
N LYS A 70 17.20 16.20 -16.08
CA LYS A 70 16.40 17.11 -16.91
C LYS A 70 17.31 17.70 -18.01
N HIS A 71 17.38 17.00 -19.13
CA HIS A 71 17.84 17.57 -20.40
C HIS A 71 16.75 18.44 -21.03
#